data_AF-A0A0M2PJL2-F1
#
_entry.id   AF-A0A0M2PJL2-F1
#
_cell.length_a   1.000
_cell.length_b   1.000
_cell.length_c   1.000
_cell.angle_alpha   90.00
_cell.angle_beta   90.00
_cell.angle_gamma   90.00
#
_symmetry.space_group_name_H-M   'P 1'
#
loop_
_entity.id
_entity.type
_entity.pdbx_description
1 polymer ?
#
loop_
_entity_poly.entity_id
_entity_poly.type
_entity_poly.pdbx_seq_one_letter_code
_entity_poly.pdbx_strand_id
1 'polypeptide(L)'
;LAGMIKLIENGTISSKIAKQVFKELIENGGDAEKIVKEKGLIQISDDETLRKFVNEALDANPKSIEDFKNGKQKAIGFLVGQIMKATKGQANPPMVNKLLMEEIQKR
;
A
#
# COMPACT_ATOMS: atom_id res chain seq x y z
N LEU A 1 7.33 21.16 -2.91
CA LEU A 1 6.16 20.75 -2.10
C LEU A 1 4.89 20.57 -2.93
N ALA A 2 4.43 21.58 -3.69
CA ALA A 2 3.20 21.47 -4.50
C ALA A 2 3.19 20.29 -5.49
N GLY A 3 4.32 19.99 -6.15
CA GLY A 3 4.44 18.81 -7.02
C GLY A 3 4.22 17.48 -6.29
N MET A 4 4.78 17.32 -5.08
CA MET A 4 4.58 16.11 -4.27
C MET A 4 3.11 15.92 -3.89
N ILE A 5 2.40 16.99 -3.53
CA ILE A 5 0.97 16.92 -3.18
C ILE A 5 0.16 16.40 -4.38
N LYS A 6 0.43 16.92 -5.60
CA LYS A 6 -0.22 16.44 -6.83
C LYS A 6 0.00 14.94 -7.07
N LEU A 7 1.19 14.42 -6.77
CA LEU A 7 1.52 12.99 -6.93
C LEU A 7 0.76 12.10 -5.93
N ILE A 8 0.37 12.65 -4.77
CA ILE A 8 -0.47 11.94 -3.80
C ILE A 8 -1.92 11.98 -4.28
N GLU A 9 -2.42 13.16 -4.66
CA GLU A 9 -3.81 13.37 -5.10
C GLU A 9 -4.17 12.54 -6.33
N ASN A 10 -3.25 12.42 -7.29
CA ASN A 10 -3.47 11.62 -8.50
C ASN A 10 -3.17 10.11 -8.32
N GLY A 11 -2.78 9.68 -7.11
CA GLY A 11 -2.51 8.27 -6.79
C GLY A 11 -1.20 7.72 -7.33
N THR A 12 -0.29 8.57 -7.84
CA THR A 12 1.05 8.13 -8.29
C THR A 12 1.88 7.58 -7.14
N ILE A 13 1.75 8.16 -5.94
CA ILE A 13 2.45 7.71 -4.73
C ILE A 13 1.52 7.61 -3.53
N SER A 14 1.83 6.67 -2.63
CA SER A 14 1.10 6.51 -1.37
C SER A 14 1.55 7.53 -0.33
N SER A 15 0.76 7.74 0.74
CA SER A 15 1.14 8.59 1.87
C SER A 15 2.43 8.12 2.56
N LYS A 16 2.78 6.84 2.48
CA LYS A 16 4.03 6.29 3.01
C LYS A 16 5.23 6.72 2.14
N ILE A 17 5.09 6.60 0.83
CA ILE A 17 6.10 7.07 -0.13
C ILE A 17 6.25 8.59 -0.04
N ALA A 18 5.15 9.33 0.08
CA ALA A 18 5.17 10.78 0.23
C ALA A 18 6.03 11.23 1.40
N LYS A 19 5.99 10.54 2.55
CA LYS A 19 6.86 10.84 3.69
C LYS A 19 8.35 10.62 3.37
N GLN A 20 8.68 9.60 2.56
CA GLN A 20 10.05 9.34 2.10
C GLN A 20 10.53 10.43 1.14
N VAL A 21 9.69 10.80 0.16
CA VAL A 21 9.99 11.86 -0.81
C VAL A 21 10.09 13.22 -0.11
N PHE A 22 9.23 13.49 0.87
CA PHE A 22 9.27 14.73 1.66
C PHE A 22 10.59 14.87 2.41
N LYS A 23 11.06 13.78 3.05
CA LYS A 23 12.36 13.76 3.72
C LYS A 23 13.50 14.07 2.75
N GLU A 24 13.50 13.43 1.58
CA GLU A 24 14.50 13.68 0.54
C GLU A 24 14.51 15.14 0.08
N LEU A 25 13.32 15.72 -0.16
CA LEU A 25 13.19 17.12 -0.58
C LEU A 25 13.69 18.11 0.46
N ILE A 26 13.55 17.80 1.75
CA ILE A 26 14.07 18.64 2.83
C ILE A 26 15.60 18.54 2.91
N GLU A 27 16.14 17.32 2.82
CA GLU A 27 17.56 17.08 3.02
C GLU A 27 18.40 17.51 1.81
N ASN A 28 17.91 17.22 0.60
CA ASN A 28 18.69 17.34 -0.65
C ASN A 28 18.05 18.30 -1.67
N GLY A 29 16.84 18.80 -1.43
CA GLY A 29 16.10 19.60 -2.41
C GLY A 29 15.65 18.79 -3.63
N GLY A 30 15.40 19.49 -4.74
CA GLY A 30 15.06 18.88 -6.03
C GLY A 30 13.57 18.78 -6.34
N ASP A 31 13.24 17.88 -7.27
CA ASP A 31 11.89 17.68 -7.80
C ASP A 31 11.28 16.35 -7.36
N ALA A 32 10.04 16.42 -6.87
CA ALA A 32 9.34 15.26 -6.32
C ALA A 32 9.10 14.16 -7.36
N GLU A 33 8.76 14.54 -8.60
CA GLU A 33 8.44 13.60 -9.65
C GLU A 33 9.70 12.85 -10.12
N LYS A 34 10.82 13.55 -10.23
CA LYS A 34 12.13 12.94 -10.50
C LYS A 34 12.52 11.93 -9.42
N ILE A 35 12.45 12.32 -8.14
CA ILE A 35 12.78 11.42 -7.02
C ILE A 35 11.92 10.14 -7.06
N VAL A 36 10.62 10.28 -7.33
CA VAL A 36 9.70 9.13 -7.42
C VAL A 36 10.07 8.20 -8.57
N LYS A 37 10.39 8.75 -9.75
CA LYS A 37 10.79 7.94 -10.92
C LYS A 37 12.12 7.24 -10.70
N GLU A 38 13.14 7.97 -10.24
CA GLU A 38 14.49 7.45 -10.03
C GLU A 38 14.54 6.36 -8.97
N LYS A 39 13.72 6.50 -7.91
CA LYS A 39 13.64 5.51 -6.82
C LYS A 39 12.57 4.43 -7.05
N GLY A 40 11.90 4.43 -8.20
CA GLY A 40 10.87 3.45 -8.55
C GLY A 40 9.68 3.43 -7.59
N LEU A 41 9.34 4.57 -6.99
CA LEU A 41 8.36 4.66 -5.89
C LEU A 41 6.91 4.79 -6.38
N ILE A 42 6.60 4.32 -7.59
CA ILE A 42 5.25 4.41 -8.15
C ILE A 42 4.32 3.39 -7.47
N GLN A 43 3.08 3.80 -7.25
CA GLN A 43 2.07 2.97 -6.62
C GLN A 43 1.63 1.82 -7.56
N ILE A 44 1.71 0.59 -7.07
CA ILE A 44 1.18 -0.61 -7.73
C ILE A 44 -0.33 -0.61 -7.53
N SER A 45 -1.06 -0.49 -8.64
CA SER A 45 -2.53 -0.55 -8.67
C SER A 45 -3.08 -1.70 -9.53
N ASP A 46 -2.19 -2.51 -10.11
CA ASP A 46 -2.54 -3.68 -10.91
C ASP A 46 -3.20 -4.77 -10.04
N ASP A 47 -4.40 -5.20 -10.46
CA ASP A 47 -5.24 -6.14 -9.71
C ASP A 47 -4.55 -7.49 -9.51
N GLU A 48 -3.93 -8.04 -10.57
CA GLU A 48 -3.27 -9.35 -10.53
C GLU A 48 -2.08 -9.35 -9.59
N THR A 49 -1.22 -8.33 -9.69
CA THR A 49 -0.05 -8.16 -8.84
C THR A 49 -0.46 -8.00 -7.37
N LEU A 50 -1.47 -7.17 -7.10
CA LEU A 50 -1.95 -6.96 -5.73
C LEU A 50 -2.62 -8.22 -5.15
N ARG A 51 -3.37 -8.98 -5.96
CA ARG A 51 -3.98 -10.25 -5.51
C ARG A 51 -2.94 -11.27 -5.04
N LYS A 52 -1.75 -11.32 -5.66
CA LYS A 52 -0.66 -12.19 -5.19
C LYS A 52 -0.23 -11.83 -3.77
N PHE A 53 0.06 -10.55 -3.52
CA PHE A 53 0.43 -10.09 -2.18
C PHE A 53 -0.70 -10.26 -1.15
N VAL A 54 -1.95 -10.07 -1.55
CA VAL A 54 -3.13 -10.30 -0.70
C VAL A 54 -3.20 -11.78 -0.31
N ASN A 55 -3.11 -12.69 -1.27
CA ASN A 55 -3.16 -14.13 -1.00
C ASN A 55 -2.00 -14.59 -0.11
N GLU A 56 -0.77 -14.15 -0.40
CA GLU A 56 0.39 -14.43 0.46
C GLU A 56 0.18 -13.93 1.90
N ALA A 57 -0.38 -12.73 2.07
CA ALA A 57 -0.68 -12.18 3.38
C ALA A 57 -1.78 -12.98 4.11
N LEU A 58 -2.80 -13.46 3.39
CA LEU A 58 -3.85 -14.30 3.97
C LEU A 58 -3.33 -15.69 4.35
N ASP A 59 -2.54 -16.31 3.49
CA ASP A 59 -1.94 -17.64 3.71
C ASP A 59 -0.97 -17.63 4.90
N ALA A 60 -0.20 -16.55 5.06
CA ALA A 60 0.70 -16.38 6.19
C ALA A 60 -0.02 -16.03 7.52
N ASN A 61 -1.30 -15.62 7.47
CA ASN A 61 -2.03 -15.12 8.64
C ASN A 61 -3.45 -15.71 8.76
N PRO A 62 -3.61 -17.04 8.84
CA PRO A 62 -4.93 -17.68 8.90
C PRO A 62 -5.77 -17.20 10.09
N LYS A 63 -5.13 -16.96 11.24
CA LYS A 63 -5.79 -16.42 12.44
C LYS A 63 -6.44 -15.05 12.20
N SER A 64 -5.87 -14.21 11.35
CA SER A 64 -6.44 -12.90 11.02
C SER A 64 -7.74 -13.03 10.22
N ILE A 65 -7.88 -14.10 9.43
CA ILE A 65 -9.12 -14.42 8.71
C ILE A 65 -10.21 -14.81 9.71
N GLU A 66 -9.89 -15.69 10.65
CA GLU A 66 -10.81 -16.09 11.72
C GLU A 66 -11.22 -14.91 12.60
N ASP A 67 -10.26 -14.08 13.02
CA ASP A 67 -10.52 -12.89 13.82
C ASP A 67 -11.45 -11.92 13.10
N PHE A 68 -11.27 -11.72 11.79
CA PHE A 68 -12.19 -10.92 10.98
C PHE A 68 -13.59 -11.53 10.91
N LYS A 69 -13.71 -12.84 10.65
CA LYS A 69 -15.00 -13.56 10.64
C LYS A 69 -15.73 -13.47 11.99
N ASN A 70 -14.98 -13.38 13.09
CA ASN A 70 -15.48 -13.15 14.45
C ASN A 70 -15.77 -11.66 14.78
N GLY A 71 -15.75 -10.78 13.79
CA GLY A 71 -16.08 -9.35 13.95
C GLY A 71 -14.93 -8.46 14.41
N LYS A 72 -13.70 -8.97 14.54
CA LYS A 72 -12.54 -8.16 14.95
C LYS A 72 -11.97 -7.38 13.76
N GLN A 73 -12.54 -6.21 13.50
CA GLN A 73 -12.14 -5.33 12.40
C GLN A 73 -10.64 -4.94 12.41
N LYS A 74 -9.97 -4.99 13.57
CA LYS A 74 -8.51 -4.75 13.67
C LYS A 74 -7.67 -5.72 12.85
N ALA A 75 -8.17 -6.92 12.56
CA ALA A 75 -7.47 -7.92 11.75
C ALA A 75 -7.21 -7.43 10.31
N ILE A 76 -8.16 -6.65 9.74
CA ILE A 76 -8.00 -6.06 8.40
C ILE A 76 -6.87 -5.05 8.38
N GLY A 77 -6.84 -4.13 9.36
CA GLY A 77 -5.76 -3.14 9.45
C GLY A 77 -4.37 -3.77 9.57
N PHE A 78 -4.28 -4.89 10.28
CA PHE A 78 -3.04 -5.67 10.37
C PHE A 78 -2.64 -6.28 9.01
N LEU A 79 -3.57 -6.95 8.32
CA LEU A 79 -3.34 -7.56 7.00
C LEU A 79 -2.94 -6.51 5.95
N VAL A 80 -3.63 -5.37 5.91
CA VAL A 80 -3.24 -4.23 5.06
C VAL A 80 -1.83 -3.77 5.40
N GLY A 81 -1.49 -3.67 6.69
CA GLY A 81 -0.14 -3.33 7.15
C GLY A 81 0.93 -4.30 6.65
N GLN A 82 0.65 -5.62 6.65
CA GLN A 82 1.57 -6.63 6.12
C GLN A 82 1.78 -6.47 4.61
N ILE A 83 0.69 -6.25 3.85
CA ILE A 83 0.76 -6.05 2.39
C ILE A 83 1.54 -4.77 2.05
N MET A 84 1.29 -3.67 2.78
CA MET A 84 2.02 -2.41 2.64
C MET A 84 3.50 -2.53 3.05
N LYS A 85 3.86 -3.52 3.87
CA LYS A 85 5.26 -3.82 4.20
C LYS A 85 5.92 -4.64 3.08
N ALA A 86 5.26 -5.69 2.60
CA ALA A 86 5.74 -6.56 1.53
C ALA A 86 6.01 -5.77 0.23
N THR A 87 5.11 -4.85 -0.11
CA THR A 87 5.23 -3.97 -1.29
C THR A 87 6.06 -2.71 -1.03
N LYS A 88 6.75 -2.61 0.11
CA LYS A 88 7.53 -1.43 0.52
C LYS A 88 6.75 -0.11 0.48
N GLY A 89 5.42 -0.17 0.59
CA GLY A 89 4.52 0.99 0.57
C GLY A 89 4.03 1.36 -0.83
N GLN A 90 4.37 0.59 -1.86
CA GLN A 90 3.94 0.80 -3.22
C GLN A 90 2.51 0.30 -3.47
N ALA A 91 1.96 -0.63 -2.68
CA ALA A 91 0.60 -1.06 -2.92
C ALA A 91 -0.42 0.09 -2.75
N ASN A 92 -1.40 0.13 -3.64
CA ASN A 92 -2.51 1.08 -3.58
C ASN A 92 -3.46 0.72 -2.42
N PRO A 93 -3.59 1.56 -1.36
CA PRO A 93 -4.36 1.17 -0.19
C PRO A 93 -5.86 0.93 -0.43
N PRO A 94 -6.58 1.78 -1.21
CA PRO A 94 -7.95 1.47 -1.62
C PRO A 94 -8.09 0.11 -2.32
N MET A 95 -7.20 -0.19 -3.27
CA MET A 95 -7.23 -1.46 -4.01
C MET A 95 -6.94 -2.65 -3.10
N VAL A 96 -5.91 -2.55 -2.24
CA VAL A 96 -5.59 -3.61 -1.27
C VAL A 96 -6.78 -3.91 -0.36
N ASN A 97 -7.45 -2.88 0.17
CA ASN A 97 -8.63 -3.10 1.03
C ASN A 97 -9.75 -3.82 0.27
N LYS A 98 -10.03 -3.41 -0.98
CA LYS A 98 -11.03 -4.05 -1.82
C LYS A 98 -10.71 -5.53 -2.06
N LEU A 99 -9.50 -5.82 -2.55
CA LEU A 99 -9.06 -7.18 -2.87
C LEU A 99 -8.98 -8.06 -1.63
N LEU A 100 -8.52 -7.52 -0.50
CA LEU A 100 -8.46 -8.25 0.75
C LEU A 100 -9.85 -8.71 1.20
N MET A 101 -10.86 -7.84 1.10
CA MET A 101 -12.24 -8.21 1.43
C MET A 101 -12.80 -9.27 0.48
N GLU A 102 -12.54 -9.14 -0.83
CA GLU A 102 -12.96 -10.13 -1.83
C GLU A 102 -12.33 -11.51 -1.56
N GLU A 103 -11.02 -11.57 -1.30
CA GLU A 103 -10.31 -12.84 -1.07
C GLU A 103 -10.66 -13.46 0.29
N ILE A 104 -10.96 -12.66 1.31
CA ILE A 104 -11.46 -13.19 2.59
C ILE A 104 -12.86 -13.79 2.43
N GLN A 105 -13.75 -13.20 1.64
CA GLN A 105 -15.11 -13.72 1.42
C GLN A 105 -15.14 -15.03 0.63
N LYS A 106 -14.13 -15.29 -0.21
CA LYS A 106 -13.97 -16.54 -0.96
C LYS A 106 -13.45 -17.71 -0.11
N ARG A 107 -12.90 -17.41 1.08
CA ARG A 107 -12.32 -18.39 2.02
C ARG A 107 -13.27 -18.61 3.19
#